data_AF-A0A9X0A795-F1
#
_entry.id   AF-A0A9X0A795-F1
#
_cell.length_a   1.000
_cell.length_b   1.000
_cell.length_c   1.000
_cell.angle_alpha   90.00
_cell.angle_beta   90.00
_cell.angle_gamma   90.00
#
_symmetry.space_group_name_H-M   'P 1'
#
loop_
_entity.id
_entity.type
_entity.pdbx_description
1 polymer ?
#
loop_
_entity_poly.entity_id
_entity_poly.type
_entity_poly.pdbx_seq_one_letter_code
_entity_poly.pdbx_strand_id
1 'polypeptide(L)'
;METAEQLNWQRNMPRFPLRFLRKRRVLYVLVLFLFILGCLATLRVISSSEEEKEVNPKLLNQQEREGKLDGALSLETDHDVQLEIDGKDKETRLNNNKKETKPLTTPNEEDSLLSIPEPNYNIHIFYYAWYGNPEHDGKYVHWNHRFLPHWNPDVAKHYKEGSHRPPDDIGANFYPSLGPYSSKDPMIINDHLRQMRAAGVGVIVLSWYPPGKADNEGIPSDSIVPILLNAAAKYKLKVPCTSSLTREGMITHYIMMSNIL
;
A
#
# COMPACT_ATOMS: atom_id res chain seq x y z
N MET A 1 -86.88 -28.41 -14.32
CA MET A 1 -86.54 -29.53 -15.22
C MET A 1 -85.13 -29.31 -15.72
N GLU A 2 -84.13 -29.91 -15.08
CA GLU A 2 -82.89 -30.35 -15.74
C GLU A 2 -82.13 -31.29 -14.79
N THR A 3 -82.80 -32.39 -14.44
CA THR A 3 -82.19 -33.57 -13.85
C THR A 3 -81.88 -34.55 -14.99
N ALA A 4 -80.69 -34.45 -15.57
CA ALA A 4 -80.13 -35.52 -16.42
C ALA A 4 -78.61 -35.38 -16.64
N GLU A 5 -78.08 -34.16 -16.79
CA GLU A 5 -76.65 -34.00 -17.14
C GLU A 5 -75.68 -34.09 -15.95
N GLN A 6 -76.08 -33.70 -14.74
CA GLN A 6 -75.17 -33.74 -13.58
C GLN A 6 -74.90 -35.15 -13.03
N LEU A 7 -75.76 -36.13 -13.35
CA LEU A 7 -75.60 -37.51 -12.87
C LEU A 7 -74.58 -38.33 -13.68
N ASN A 8 -74.14 -37.84 -14.85
CA ASN A 8 -73.21 -38.57 -15.71
C ASN A 8 -71.73 -38.26 -15.42
N TRP A 9 -71.43 -37.12 -14.80
CA TRP A 9 -70.06 -36.69 -14.49
C TRP A 9 -69.41 -37.45 -13.32
N GLN A 10 -70.19 -38.05 -12.43
CA GLN A 10 -69.64 -38.77 -11.27
C GLN A 10 -69.17 -40.21 -11.57
N ARG A 11 -69.46 -40.76 -12.76
CA ARG A 11 -69.10 -42.16 -13.09
C ARG A 11 -67.71 -42.36 -13.70
N ASN A 12 -67.02 -41.30 -14.15
CA ASN A 12 -65.77 -41.42 -14.89
C ASN A 12 -64.58 -40.65 -14.29
N MET A 13 -64.30 -40.86 -13.00
CA MET A 13 -63.01 -40.42 -12.41
C MET A 13 -62.03 -41.60 -12.31
N PRO A 14 -60.86 -41.54 -12.95
CA PRO A 14 -59.86 -42.60 -12.88
C PRO A 14 -59.27 -42.69 -11.46
N ARG A 15 -59.44 -43.85 -10.82
CA ARG A 15 -58.81 -44.15 -9.52
C ARG A 15 -57.33 -44.49 -9.72
N PHE A 16 -56.44 -43.54 -9.44
CA PHE A 16 -55.00 -43.76 -9.48
C PHE A 16 -54.54 -44.71 -8.36
N PRO A 17 -53.76 -45.77 -8.65
CA PRO A 17 -53.32 -46.71 -7.63
C PRO A 17 -52.19 -46.12 -6.76
N LEU A 18 -52.45 -45.97 -5.46
CA LEU A 18 -51.54 -45.49 -4.39
C LEU A 18 -50.18 -46.21 -4.30
N ARG A 19 -49.98 -47.34 -4.99
CA ARG A 19 -48.71 -48.10 -5.00
C ARG A 19 -47.59 -47.40 -5.79
N PHE A 20 -47.91 -46.52 -6.74
CA PHE A 20 -46.92 -45.86 -7.59
C PHE A 20 -46.16 -44.72 -6.87
N LEU A 21 -46.81 -44.03 -5.93
CA LEU A 21 -46.25 -42.91 -5.16
C LEU A 21 -45.20 -43.35 -4.13
N ARG A 22 -45.30 -44.58 -3.61
CA ARG A 22 -44.39 -45.11 -2.58
C ARG A 22 -43.00 -45.43 -3.14
N LYS A 23 -42.88 -45.93 -4.38
CA LYS A 23 -41.59 -46.25 -5.01
C LYS A 23 -40.76 -45.00 -5.33
N ARG A 24 -41.40 -43.90 -5.78
CA ARG A 24 -40.72 -42.63 -6.05
C ARG A 24 -40.19 -41.99 -4.77
N ARG A 25 -40.94 -42.04 -3.67
CA ARG A 25 -40.48 -41.55 -2.35
C ARG A 25 -39.27 -42.32 -1.84
N VAL A 26 -39.23 -43.65 -2.01
CA VAL A 26 -38.07 -44.47 -1.65
C VAL A 26 -36.84 -44.11 -2.50
N LEU A 27 -37.02 -43.87 -3.80
CA LEU A 27 -35.93 -43.46 -4.68
C LEU A 27 -35.32 -42.11 -4.26
N TYR A 28 -36.14 -41.11 -3.92
CA TYR A 28 -35.63 -39.81 -3.45
C TYR A 28 -34.88 -39.91 -2.13
N VAL A 29 -35.36 -40.73 -1.18
CA VAL A 29 -34.65 -40.96 0.09
C VAL A 29 -33.31 -41.64 -0.13
N LEU A 30 -33.23 -42.59 -1.06
CA LEU A 30 -31.99 -43.30 -1.39
C LEU A 30 -30.97 -42.37 -2.06
N VAL A 31 -31.40 -41.52 -3.00
CA VAL A 31 -30.54 -40.51 -3.63
C VAL A 31 -30.04 -39.49 -2.60
N LEU A 32 -30.91 -39.00 -1.71
CA LEU A 32 -30.50 -38.07 -0.65
C LEU A 32 -29.50 -38.71 0.32
N PHE A 33 -29.70 -39.99 0.67
CA PHE A 33 -28.77 -40.72 1.53
C PHE A 33 -27.39 -40.89 0.87
N LEU A 34 -27.34 -41.24 -0.42
CA LEU A 34 -26.08 -41.31 -1.17
C LEU A 34 -25.38 -39.95 -1.30
N PHE A 35 -26.15 -38.87 -1.48
CA PHE A 35 -25.61 -37.51 -1.51
C PHE A 35 -24.98 -37.13 -0.15
N ILE A 36 -25.65 -37.42 0.97
CA ILE A 36 -25.12 -37.15 2.31
C ILE A 36 -23.85 -37.97 2.57
N LEU A 37 -23.81 -39.25 2.18
CA LEU A 37 -22.61 -40.07 2.30
C LEU A 37 -21.44 -39.51 1.45
N GLY A 38 -21.73 -39.02 0.24
CA GLY A 38 -20.75 -38.32 -0.59
C GLY A 38 -20.18 -37.07 0.10
N CYS A 39 -21.04 -36.23 0.67
CA CYS A 39 -20.60 -35.04 1.42
C CYS A 39 -19.77 -35.39 2.66
N LEU A 40 -20.11 -36.46 3.38
CA LEU A 40 -19.32 -36.90 4.53
C LEU A 40 -17.94 -37.45 4.13
N ALA A 41 -17.85 -38.14 2.98
CA ALA A 41 -16.59 -38.62 2.45
C ALA A 41 -15.67 -37.48 2.01
N THR A 42 -16.21 -36.45 1.34
CA THR A 42 -15.40 -35.27 0.95
C THR A 42 -14.94 -34.47 2.15
N LEU A 43 -15.78 -34.29 3.18
CA LEU A 43 -15.39 -33.63 4.43
C LEU A 43 -14.30 -34.42 5.17
N ARG A 44 -14.35 -35.75 5.19
CA ARG A 44 -13.28 -36.60 5.76
C ARG A 44 -11.97 -36.45 5.01
N VAL A 45 -11.99 -36.39 3.68
CA VAL A 45 -10.77 -36.20 2.86
C VAL A 45 -10.15 -34.82 3.10
N ILE A 46 -10.97 -33.77 3.20
CA ILE A 46 -10.50 -32.41 3.51
C ILE A 46 -9.92 -32.36 4.93
N SER A 47 -10.61 -32.93 5.92
CA SER A 47 -10.12 -33.00 7.30
C SER A 47 -8.82 -33.80 7.44
N SER A 48 -8.64 -34.88 6.67
CA SER A 48 -7.40 -35.66 6.66
C SER A 48 -6.24 -34.92 6.00
N SER A 49 -6.51 -33.94 5.13
CA SER A 49 -5.46 -33.14 4.47
C SER A 49 -4.90 -32.03 5.35
N GLU A 50 -5.56 -31.71 6.47
CA GLU A 50 -5.10 -30.68 7.41
C GLU A 50 -4.15 -31.23 8.49
N GLU A 51 -4.16 -32.54 8.79
CA GLU A 51 -3.26 -33.14 9.81
C GLU A 51 -1.78 -33.29 9.37
N GLU A 52 -1.45 -33.19 8.08
CA GLU A 52 -0.07 -33.37 7.59
C GLU A 52 0.79 -32.10 7.51
N LYS A 53 0.31 -30.95 8.01
CA LYS A 53 1.03 -29.65 7.95
C LYS A 53 1.51 -29.08 9.28
N GLU A 54 1.80 -29.90 10.28
CA GLU A 54 2.70 -29.48 11.38
C GLU A 54 4.16 -29.72 11.01
N VAL A 55 4.72 -28.82 10.20
CA VAL A 55 6.18 -28.75 9.94
C VAL A 55 6.84 -27.87 11.00
N ASN A 56 7.78 -28.44 11.75
CA ASN A 56 8.50 -27.81 12.85
C ASN A 56 9.38 -26.64 12.37
N PRO A 57 9.10 -25.37 12.75
CA PRO A 57 9.74 -24.18 12.16
C PRO A 57 11.17 -23.91 12.64
N LYS A 58 11.76 -24.78 13.48
CA LYS A 58 13.08 -24.55 14.09
C LYS A 58 14.29 -25.02 13.26
N LEU A 59 14.09 -25.77 12.18
CA LEU A 59 15.21 -26.38 11.43
C LEU A 59 15.49 -25.77 10.05
N LEU A 60 14.66 -24.86 9.55
CA LEU A 60 14.86 -24.27 8.21
C LEU A 60 15.71 -22.99 8.20
N ASN A 61 15.94 -22.35 9.36
CA ASN A 61 16.44 -20.96 9.42
C ASN A 61 17.94 -20.83 9.71
N GLN A 62 18.66 -21.95 9.88
CA GLN A 62 20.08 -21.94 10.27
C GLN A 62 21.04 -22.23 9.11
N GLN A 63 20.57 -22.84 8.03
CA GLN A 63 21.45 -23.32 6.95
C GLN A 63 21.65 -22.33 5.79
N GLU A 64 20.86 -21.24 5.74
CA GLU A 64 20.99 -20.20 4.69
C GLU A 64 21.82 -18.97 5.11
N ARG A 65 22.24 -18.84 6.38
CA ARG A 65 22.94 -17.64 6.86
C ARG A 65 24.47 -17.68 6.82
N GLU A 66 25.09 -18.83 6.56
CA GLU A 66 26.56 -18.96 6.62
C GLU A 66 27.22 -19.12 5.24
N GLY A 67 26.52 -18.81 4.15
CA GLY A 67 26.96 -19.14 2.80
C GLY A 67 27.19 -17.97 1.85
N LYS A 68 27.47 -16.73 2.30
CA LYS A 68 27.87 -15.65 1.38
C LYS A 68 28.43 -14.38 2.06
N LEU A 69 29.58 -14.46 2.71
CA LEU A 69 30.24 -13.24 3.20
C LEU A 69 31.77 -13.30 3.22
N ASP A 70 32.38 -13.99 2.25
CA ASP A 70 33.83 -13.89 2.03
C ASP A 70 34.10 -13.63 0.54
N GLY A 71 34.40 -12.38 0.19
CA GLY A 71 34.96 -12.06 -1.13
C GLY A 71 34.48 -10.74 -1.73
N ALA A 72 35.41 -9.79 -1.79
CA ALA A 72 35.41 -8.56 -2.57
C ALA A 72 34.66 -7.34 -1.99
N LEU A 73 35.40 -6.45 -1.32
CA LEU A 73 35.80 -5.20 -1.96
C LEU A 73 36.93 -4.51 -1.15
N SER A 74 38.14 -4.61 -1.69
CA SER A 74 39.29 -3.78 -1.31
C SER A 74 39.32 -2.57 -2.24
N LEU A 75 39.22 -1.36 -1.70
CA LEU A 75 39.62 -0.10 -2.35
C LEU A 75 40.14 0.80 -1.22
N GLU A 76 41.44 0.72 -0.96
CA GLU A 76 42.45 1.71 -1.39
C GLU A 76 42.21 3.10 -0.78
N THR A 77 42.99 3.34 0.27
CA THR A 77 43.23 4.60 0.96
C THR A 77 44.34 5.33 0.20
N ASP A 78 44.09 6.56 -0.26
CA ASP A 78 45.13 7.59 -0.30
C ASP A 78 44.54 8.96 -0.65
N HIS A 79 44.74 9.95 0.22
CA HIS A 79 45.19 11.31 -0.12
C HIS A 79 45.24 12.17 1.15
N ASP A 80 46.46 12.26 1.67
CA ASP A 80 46.93 13.26 2.63
C ASP A 80 46.82 14.67 2.04
N VAL A 81 46.23 15.61 2.78
CA VAL A 81 46.52 17.04 2.64
C VAL A 81 46.75 17.63 4.03
N GLN A 82 48.03 17.85 4.30
CA GLN A 82 48.59 18.57 5.45
C GLN A 82 48.02 20.00 5.52
N LEU A 83 47.42 20.38 6.64
CA LEU A 83 47.16 21.78 7.01
C LEU A 83 48.07 22.15 8.18
N GLU A 84 49.18 22.82 7.88
CA GLU A 84 49.93 23.59 8.86
C GLU A 84 49.28 24.97 9.03
N ILE A 85 48.96 25.36 10.25
CA ILE A 85 48.67 26.75 10.62
C ILE A 85 49.53 27.09 11.83
N ASP A 86 50.61 27.85 11.56
CA ASP A 86 51.39 28.59 12.53
C ASP A 86 50.71 29.93 12.84
N GLY A 87 50.92 30.43 14.07
CA GLY A 87 50.14 31.50 14.67
C GLY A 87 50.69 32.93 14.52
N LYS A 88 49.85 33.87 14.98
CA LYS A 88 50.15 35.25 15.48
C LYS A 88 50.61 36.33 14.47
N ASP A 89 49.79 37.36 14.26
CA ASP A 89 49.80 38.63 15.03
C ASP A 89 49.02 39.79 14.34
N LYS A 90 48.20 40.47 15.16
CA LYS A 90 47.86 41.92 15.26
C LYS A 90 47.69 42.85 14.03
N GLU A 91 46.44 43.29 13.90
CA GLU A 91 45.94 44.69 13.87
C GLU A 91 46.59 45.73 12.94
N THR A 92 45.87 46.14 11.88
CA THR A 92 45.88 47.53 11.40
C THR A 92 44.58 47.91 10.67
N ARG A 93 44.33 49.21 10.67
CA ARG A 93 43.06 49.93 10.60
C ARG A 93 42.82 50.53 9.20
N LEU A 94 41.55 50.61 8.80
CA LEU A 94 40.95 51.53 7.80
C LEU A 94 41.38 51.40 6.32
N ASN A 95 40.48 50.97 5.43
CA ASN A 95 39.71 51.88 4.55
C ASN A 95 38.98 51.14 3.41
N ASN A 96 37.70 51.46 3.30
CA ASN A 96 36.88 51.62 2.10
C ASN A 96 37.39 50.98 0.80
N ASN A 97 36.66 49.96 0.31
CA ASN A 97 36.29 49.90 -1.09
C ASN A 97 35.02 49.09 -1.31
N LYS A 98 34.01 49.80 -1.78
CA LYS A 98 32.78 49.33 -2.44
C LYS A 98 33.13 48.23 -3.44
N LYS A 99 32.72 46.99 -3.16
CA LYS A 99 32.72 45.89 -4.14
C LYS A 99 31.31 45.37 -4.29
N GLU A 100 30.70 45.81 -5.38
CA GLU A 100 29.70 45.14 -6.20
C GLU A 100 29.16 43.83 -5.63
N THR A 101 27.93 43.89 -5.11
CA THR A 101 27.05 42.74 -5.03
C THR A 101 26.80 42.20 -6.44
N LYS A 102 27.54 41.15 -6.82
CA LYS A 102 27.10 40.22 -7.86
C LYS A 102 25.78 39.61 -7.40
N PRO A 103 24.71 39.61 -8.21
CA PRO A 103 23.50 38.88 -7.87
C PRO A 103 23.85 37.39 -7.79
N LEU A 104 23.54 36.77 -6.66
CA LEU A 104 23.53 35.33 -6.51
C LEU A 104 22.53 34.80 -7.54
N THR A 105 23.04 34.34 -8.68
CA THR A 105 22.22 33.87 -9.78
C THR A 105 21.69 32.51 -9.35
N THR A 106 20.41 32.46 -8.99
CA THR A 106 19.66 31.21 -8.83
C THR A 106 19.90 30.37 -10.09
N PRO A 107 20.40 29.12 -9.97
CA PRO A 107 20.46 28.21 -11.11
C PRO A 107 19.04 28.09 -11.68
N ASN A 108 18.86 28.37 -12.96
CA ASN A 108 17.57 28.27 -13.61
C ASN A 108 17.03 26.85 -13.41
N GLU A 109 15.81 26.72 -12.87
CA GLU A 109 15.15 25.42 -12.67
C GLU A 109 15.09 24.60 -13.97
N GLU A 110 15.05 25.28 -15.13
CA GLU A 110 15.08 24.68 -16.45
C GLU A 110 16.39 23.93 -16.77
N ASP A 111 17.55 24.48 -16.38
CA ASP A 111 18.85 23.79 -16.56
C ASP A 111 18.95 22.55 -15.66
N SER A 112 18.34 22.61 -14.47
CA SER A 112 18.31 21.46 -13.58
C SER A 112 17.48 20.31 -14.15
N LEU A 113 16.36 20.59 -14.83
CA LEU A 113 15.50 19.57 -15.44
C LEU A 113 16.13 18.92 -16.68
N LEU A 114 16.96 19.65 -17.43
CA LEU A 114 17.69 19.12 -18.59
C LEU A 114 18.73 18.06 -18.21
N SER A 115 19.21 18.07 -16.96
CA SER A 115 20.18 17.09 -16.45
C SER A 115 19.54 15.74 -16.03
N ILE A 116 18.21 15.69 -15.91
CA ILE A 116 17.50 14.53 -15.35
C ILE A 116 16.91 13.69 -16.50
N PRO A 117 17.04 12.34 -16.48
CA PRO A 117 16.52 11.48 -17.55
C PRO A 117 15.06 11.76 -17.93
N GLU A 118 14.72 11.61 -19.20
CA GLU A 118 13.33 11.68 -19.67
C GLU A 118 12.49 10.54 -19.06
N PRO A 119 11.19 10.76 -18.80
CA PRO A 119 10.35 9.81 -18.09
C PRO A 119 9.94 8.65 -19.00
N ASN A 120 9.94 7.43 -18.48
CA ASN A 120 9.38 6.26 -19.15
C ASN A 120 7.94 6.01 -18.68
N TYR A 121 6.95 6.29 -19.53
CA TYR A 121 5.53 6.15 -19.19
C TYR A 121 5.04 4.69 -19.06
N ASN A 122 5.89 3.70 -19.36
CA ASN A 122 5.62 2.30 -19.06
C ASN A 122 6.02 1.93 -17.61
N ILE A 123 6.74 2.81 -16.91
CA ILE A 123 7.16 2.59 -15.51
C ILE A 123 6.25 3.40 -14.58
N HIS A 124 5.57 2.66 -13.70
CA HIS A 124 4.55 3.16 -12.78
C HIS A 124 5.03 2.97 -11.35
N ILE A 125 4.87 3.97 -10.49
CA ILE A 125 5.20 3.90 -9.06
C ILE A 125 3.97 4.20 -8.21
N PHE A 126 3.72 3.36 -7.20
CA PHE A 126 2.69 3.67 -6.20
C PHE A 126 3.18 4.77 -5.26
N TYR A 127 2.33 5.77 -5.05
CA TYR A 127 2.67 6.94 -4.24
C TYR A 127 1.60 7.19 -3.17
N TYR A 128 2.06 7.34 -1.93
CA TYR A 128 1.21 7.57 -0.76
C TYR A 128 1.41 8.99 -0.25
N ALA A 129 0.40 9.83 -0.41
CA ALA A 129 0.42 11.24 -0.05
C ALA A 129 -0.27 11.51 1.30
N TRP A 130 -0.06 10.61 2.27
CA TRP A 130 -0.79 10.57 3.54
C TRP A 130 0.04 11.00 4.77
N TYR A 131 1.34 11.28 4.61
CA TYR A 131 2.22 11.60 5.73
C TYR A 131 2.04 13.05 6.18
N GLY A 132 2.15 13.29 7.49
CA GLY A 132 2.02 14.63 8.04
C GLY A 132 2.93 14.87 9.24
N ASN A 133 3.28 16.13 9.48
CA ASN A 133 4.18 16.54 10.57
C ASN A 133 3.62 17.75 11.36
N PRO A 134 4.16 18.06 12.56
CA PRO A 134 3.66 19.16 13.38
C PRO A 134 3.70 20.54 12.70
N GLU A 135 4.69 20.78 11.84
CA GLU A 135 4.89 22.07 11.19
C GLU A 135 3.82 22.38 10.14
N HIS A 136 3.47 21.42 9.29
CA HIS A 136 2.51 21.61 8.20
C HIS A 136 1.10 21.09 8.51
N ASP A 137 0.97 20.11 9.40
CA ASP A 137 -0.29 19.41 9.69
C ASP A 137 -0.76 19.57 11.14
N GLY A 138 0.03 20.23 12.00
CA GLY A 138 -0.26 20.42 13.42
C GLY A 138 -0.05 19.17 14.29
N LYS A 139 0.18 18.01 13.67
CA LYS A 139 0.51 16.74 14.34
C LYS A 139 1.20 15.79 13.37
N TYR A 140 1.86 14.78 13.90
CA TYR A 140 2.27 13.64 13.08
C TYR A 140 1.05 12.85 12.58
N VAL A 141 1.11 12.42 11.32
CA VAL A 141 0.11 11.54 10.67
C VAL A 141 0.86 10.44 9.92
N HIS A 142 0.40 9.19 10.05
CA HIS A 142 1.07 7.95 9.61
C HIS A 142 2.45 7.66 10.22
N TRP A 143 3.29 8.65 10.51
CA TRP A 143 4.57 8.42 11.20
C TRP A 143 4.36 7.88 12.62
N ASN A 144 3.31 8.33 13.29
CA ASN A 144 2.88 7.91 14.64
C ASN A 144 1.85 6.78 14.60
N HIS A 145 1.91 5.90 13.59
CA HIS A 145 0.97 4.78 13.43
C HIS A 145 0.90 3.93 14.71
N ARG A 146 -0.27 3.37 15.01
CA ARG A 146 -0.40 2.43 16.13
C ARG A 146 0.20 1.06 15.83
N PHE A 147 0.60 0.32 16.85
CA PHE A 147 0.89 -1.10 16.70
C PHE A 147 -0.41 -1.84 16.37
N LEU A 148 -0.44 -2.57 15.26
CA LEU A 148 -1.60 -3.38 14.89
C LEU A 148 -1.61 -4.65 15.75
N PRO A 149 -2.72 -4.93 16.46
CA PRO A 149 -2.79 -6.15 17.26
C PRO A 149 -2.82 -7.37 16.35
N HIS A 150 -2.22 -8.46 16.82
CA HIS A 150 -2.39 -9.76 16.18
C HIS A 150 -3.86 -10.18 16.22
N TRP A 151 -4.36 -10.83 15.17
CA TRP A 151 -5.77 -11.21 15.04
C TRP A 151 -6.23 -12.19 16.15
N ASN A 152 -5.34 -13.06 16.62
CA ASN A 152 -5.56 -13.90 17.81
C ASN A 152 -5.27 -13.09 19.10
N PRO A 153 -6.26 -12.87 19.98
CA PRO A 153 -6.08 -12.10 21.23
C PRO A 153 -5.03 -12.67 22.18
N ASP A 154 -4.86 -14.00 22.24
CA ASP A 154 -3.88 -14.60 23.14
C ASP A 154 -2.45 -14.36 22.66
N VAL A 155 -2.25 -14.32 21.35
CA VAL A 155 -0.98 -13.92 20.76
C VAL A 155 -0.76 -12.42 20.94
N ALA A 156 -1.80 -11.59 20.74
CA ALA A 156 -1.71 -10.13 20.83
C ALA A 156 -1.18 -9.63 22.19
N LYS A 157 -1.58 -10.29 23.29
CA LYS A 157 -1.12 -9.98 24.67
C LYS A 157 0.40 -10.01 24.85
N HIS A 158 1.12 -10.70 23.97
CA HIS A 158 2.58 -10.84 24.05
C HIS A 158 3.33 -9.74 23.28
N TYR A 159 2.62 -8.87 22.55
CA TYR A 159 3.22 -7.80 21.75
C TYR A 159 2.95 -6.42 22.34
N LYS A 160 3.79 -5.45 21.98
CA LYS A 160 3.66 -4.05 22.41
C LYS A 160 2.37 -3.43 21.85
N GLU A 161 1.66 -2.69 22.70
CA GLU A 161 0.52 -1.86 22.32
C GLU A 161 0.88 -0.37 22.30
N GLY A 162 -0.03 0.46 21.76
CA GLY A 162 0.12 1.91 21.67
C GLY A 162 0.53 2.37 20.28
N SER A 163 1.26 3.49 20.22
CA SER A 163 1.69 4.13 18.96
C SER A 163 3.15 4.53 19.00
N HIS A 164 3.73 4.62 17.80
CA HIS A 164 5.06 5.18 17.58
C HIS A 164 5.12 6.67 17.99
N ARG A 165 6.30 7.14 18.42
CA ARG A 165 6.56 8.52 18.88
C ARG A 165 7.63 9.22 18.02
N PRO A 166 7.25 9.81 16.86
CA PRO A 166 8.17 10.56 16.03
C PRO A 166 8.75 11.79 16.77
N PRO A 167 9.96 12.26 16.41
CA PRO A 167 10.68 11.93 15.17
C PRO A 167 11.55 10.68 15.23
N ASP A 168 11.98 10.24 16.41
CA ASP A 168 12.98 9.15 16.51
C ASP A 168 12.35 7.75 16.41
N ASP A 169 11.10 7.59 16.88
CA ASP A 169 10.34 6.34 16.82
C ASP A 169 9.20 6.50 15.82
N ILE A 170 9.40 6.07 14.57
CA ILE A 170 8.40 6.12 13.50
C ILE A 170 7.84 4.73 13.19
N GLY A 171 6.63 4.69 12.64
CA GLY A 171 5.95 3.47 12.15
C GLY A 171 6.54 2.88 10.88
N ALA A 172 7.85 2.69 10.83
CA ALA A 172 8.58 2.08 9.73
C ALA A 172 9.85 1.39 10.22
N ASN A 173 10.26 0.32 9.54
CA ASN A 173 11.54 -0.35 9.81
C ASN A 173 12.74 0.43 9.25
N PHE A 174 12.51 1.33 8.29
CA PHE A 174 13.53 2.17 7.67
C PHE A 174 13.24 3.65 7.96
N TYR A 175 14.30 4.44 8.04
CA TYR A 175 14.18 5.89 8.27
C TYR A 175 14.36 6.67 6.97
N PRO A 176 13.40 7.53 6.58
CA PRO A 176 13.52 8.35 5.38
C PRO A 176 14.64 9.39 5.53
N SER A 177 15.43 9.61 4.48
CA SER A 177 16.48 10.64 4.47
C SER A 177 15.93 12.06 4.63
N LEU A 178 14.69 12.29 4.22
CA LEU A 178 13.93 13.54 4.40
C LEU A 178 13.31 13.68 5.80
N GLY A 179 13.53 12.72 6.70
CA GLY A 179 12.90 12.69 8.02
C GLY A 179 11.39 12.43 7.96
N PRO A 180 10.67 12.56 9.10
CA PRO A 180 9.22 12.41 9.16
C PRO A 180 8.52 13.63 8.54
N TYR A 181 8.56 13.68 7.22
CA TYR A 181 8.09 14.80 6.41
C TYR A 181 6.56 14.93 6.38
N SER A 182 6.08 16.10 5.93
CA SER A 182 4.68 16.26 5.52
C SER A 182 4.55 16.03 4.01
N SER A 183 3.55 15.26 3.60
CA SER A 183 3.20 15.12 2.18
C SER A 183 2.69 16.44 1.60
N LYS A 184 2.16 17.36 2.41
CA LYS A 184 1.65 18.67 1.95
C LYS A 184 2.74 19.69 1.70
N ASP A 185 3.97 19.45 2.16
CA ASP A 185 5.09 20.36 1.94
C ASP A 185 5.48 20.37 0.45
N PRO A 186 5.37 21.51 -0.25
CA PRO A 186 5.77 21.62 -1.64
C PRO A 186 7.24 21.29 -1.91
N MET A 187 8.14 21.50 -0.93
CA MET A 187 9.56 21.15 -1.08
C MET A 187 9.73 19.63 -1.15
N ILE A 188 9.06 18.90 -0.26
CA ILE A 188 9.05 17.43 -0.24
C ILE A 188 8.45 16.87 -1.52
N ILE A 189 7.34 17.43 -2.01
CA ILE A 189 6.75 17.03 -3.29
C ILE A 189 7.77 17.20 -4.42
N ASN A 190 8.45 18.34 -4.51
CA ASN A 190 9.46 18.56 -5.55
C ASN A 190 10.62 17.56 -5.46
N ASP A 191 11.13 17.27 -4.26
CA ASP A 191 12.20 16.30 -4.08
C ASP A 191 11.77 14.88 -4.48
N HIS A 192 10.55 14.46 -4.14
CA HIS A 192 10.00 13.18 -4.59
C HIS A 192 9.89 13.10 -6.12
N LEU A 193 9.38 14.14 -6.78
CA LEU A 193 9.24 14.16 -8.24
C LEU A 193 10.62 14.15 -8.93
N ARG A 194 11.61 14.83 -8.35
CA ARG A 194 13.01 14.77 -8.83
C ARG A 194 13.58 13.36 -8.70
N GLN A 195 13.37 12.69 -7.57
CA GLN A 195 13.81 11.30 -7.35
C GLN A 195 13.14 10.34 -8.35
N MET A 196 11.84 10.48 -8.58
CA MET A 196 11.11 9.67 -9.57
C MET A 196 11.66 9.87 -10.98
N ARG A 197 11.96 11.13 -11.36
CA ARG A 197 12.59 11.44 -12.65
C ARG A 197 13.99 10.86 -12.77
N ALA A 198 14.81 10.94 -11.72
CA ALA A 198 16.13 10.32 -11.70
C ALA A 198 16.05 8.79 -11.84
N ALA A 199 14.98 8.17 -11.33
CA ALA A 199 14.70 6.74 -11.49
C ALA A 199 14.07 6.37 -12.85
N GLY A 200 13.81 7.32 -13.75
CA GLY A 200 13.19 7.09 -15.05
C GLY A 200 11.68 6.79 -15.01
N VAL A 201 11.03 7.02 -13.87
CA VAL A 201 9.57 6.83 -13.72
C VAL A 201 8.82 7.88 -14.53
N GLY A 202 7.74 7.48 -15.20
CA GLY A 202 6.85 8.41 -15.91
C GLY A 202 5.44 8.53 -15.36
N VAL A 203 4.99 7.57 -14.53
CA VAL A 203 3.61 7.53 -14.03
C VAL A 203 3.57 7.33 -12.51
N ILE A 204 2.87 8.23 -11.83
CA ILE A 204 2.62 8.22 -10.38
C ILE A 204 1.22 7.69 -10.13
N VAL A 205 1.11 6.49 -9.58
CA VAL A 205 -0.15 5.88 -9.19
C VAL A 205 -0.48 6.33 -7.78
N LEU A 206 -1.29 7.38 -7.66
CA LEU A 206 -1.62 8.00 -6.38
C LEU A 206 -2.64 7.16 -5.60
N SER A 207 -2.29 6.76 -4.37
CA SER A 207 -3.25 6.22 -3.40
C SER A 207 -4.19 7.35 -2.96
N TRP A 208 -5.47 7.25 -3.32
CA TRP A 208 -6.44 8.32 -3.15
C TRP A 208 -7.72 7.84 -2.45
N TYR A 209 -8.19 8.66 -1.51
CA TYR A 209 -9.50 8.52 -0.88
C TYR A 209 -10.42 9.65 -1.35
N PRO A 210 -11.75 9.41 -1.48
CA PRO A 210 -12.70 10.46 -1.78
C PRO A 210 -12.64 11.65 -0.81
N PRO A 211 -13.08 12.84 -1.23
CA PRO A 211 -13.06 14.03 -0.37
C PRO A 211 -13.75 13.77 0.99
N GLY A 212 -13.09 14.18 2.06
CA GLY A 212 -13.58 13.96 3.43
C GLY A 212 -13.44 12.52 3.95
N LYS A 213 -12.80 11.61 3.19
CA LYS A 213 -12.45 10.25 3.61
C LYS A 213 -10.95 10.09 3.76
N ALA A 214 -10.56 9.15 4.61
CA ALA A 214 -9.19 8.72 4.85
C ALA A 214 -9.22 7.26 5.34
N ASP A 215 -8.05 6.63 5.45
CA ASP A 215 -7.93 5.40 6.24
C ASP A 215 -8.06 5.69 7.76
N ASN A 216 -7.93 4.64 8.57
CA ASN A 216 -8.15 4.70 10.01
C ASN A 216 -7.07 5.49 10.78
N GLU A 217 -5.90 5.72 10.18
CA GLU A 217 -4.73 6.35 10.80
C GLU A 217 -4.38 7.71 10.16
N GLY A 218 -5.02 8.02 9.03
CA GLY A 218 -4.79 9.22 8.23
C GLY A 218 -5.74 10.38 8.48
N ILE A 219 -5.58 11.39 7.63
CA ILE A 219 -6.50 12.53 7.48
C ILE A 219 -6.88 12.66 6.00
N PRO A 220 -7.98 13.34 5.64
CA PRO A 220 -8.36 13.50 4.24
C PRO A 220 -7.23 14.11 3.41
N SER A 221 -6.78 13.37 2.40
CA SER A 221 -5.61 13.73 1.57
C SER A 221 -5.99 14.39 0.25
N ASP A 222 -7.27 14.41 -0.13
CA ASP A 222 -7.74 14.95 -1.43
C ASP A 222 -7.21 16.36 -1.78
N SER A 223 -7.06 17.23 -0.77
CA SER A 223 -6.50 18.58 -0.95
C SER A 223 -5.09 18.64 -1.57
N ILE A 224 -4.33 17.53 -1.52
CA ILE A 224 -2.99 17.43 -2.11
C ILE A 224 -3.01 17.21 -3.62
N VAL A 225 -4.12 16.67 -4.16
CA VAL A 225 -4.20 16.23 -5.56
C VAL A 225 -3.91 17.38 -6.52
N PRO A 226 -4.50 18.58 -6.38
CA PRO A 226 -4.20 19.69 -7.28
C PRO A 226 -2.73 20.14 -7.19
N ILE A 227 -2.15 20.11 -5.99
CA ILE A 227 -0.75 20.51 -5.74
C ILE A 227 0.20 19.53 -6.44
N LEU A 228 -0.06 18.23 -6.26
CA LEU A 228 0.72 17.16 -6.88
C LEU A 228 0.61 17.19 -8.41
N LEU A 229 -0.59 17.38 -8.97
CA LEU A 229 -0.79 17.48 -10.42
C LEU A 229 -0.02 18.65 -11.02
N ASN A 230 -0.10 19.83 -10.38
CA ASN A 230 0.62 21.03 -10.82
C ASN A 230 2.15 20.83 -10.75
N ALA A 231 2.64 20.20 -9.68
CA ALA A 231 4.07 19.91 -9.54
C ALA A 231 4.52 18.85 -10.57
N ALA A 232 3.77 17.76 -10.74
CA ALA A 232 4.07 16.68 -11.68
C ALA A 232 4.16 17.17 -13.13
N ALA A 233 3.32 18.14 -13.52
CA ALA A 233 3.37 18.76 -14.84
C ALA A 233 4.74 19.40 -15.14
N LYS A 234 5.37 20.06 -14.15
CA LYS A 234 6.71 20.65 -14.29
C LYS A 234 7.79 19.61 -14.57
N TYR A 235 7.64 18.41 -14.00
CA TYR A 235 8.54 17.28 -14.19
C TYR A 235 8.13 16.36 -15.34
N LYS A 236 7.14 16.73 -16.17
CA LYS A 236 6.57 15.87 -17.24
C LYS A 236 6.09 14.49 -16.76
N LEU A 237 5.61 14.39 -15.51
CA LEU A 237 5.08 13.14 -14.94
C LEU A 237 3.56 13.06 -15.11
N LYS A 238 3.01 11.85 -15.25
CA LYS A 238 1.56 11.60 -15.32
C LYS A 238 1.07 11.06 -13.98
N VAL A 239 -0.15 11.42 -13.58
CA VAL A 239 -0.71 11.00 -12.28
C VAL A 239 -2.13 10.45 -12.45
N PRO A 240 -2.30 9.13 -12.66
CA PRO A 240 -3.59 8.47 -12.44
C PRO A 240 -3.91 8.37 -10.95
N CYS A 241 -5.19 8.55 -10.58
CA CYS A 241 -5.65 8.30 -9.21
C CYS A 241 -6.13 6.86 -9.06
N THR A 242 -5.68 6.17 -8.01
CA THR A 242 -6.28 4.90 -7.58
C THR A 242 -7.18 5.13 -6.39
N SER A 243 -8.46 4.80 -6.49
CA SER A 243 -9.35 4.81 -5.33
C SER A 243 -9.08 3.58 -4.49
N SER A 244 -8.71 3.79 -3.23
CA SER A 244 -8.59 2.75 -2.20
C SER A 244 -9.92 2.67 -1.45
N LEU A 245 -10.82 1.80 -1.90
CA LEU A 245 -12.03 1.47 -1.15
C LEU A 245 -11.77 0.20 -0.34
N THR A 246 -11.86 0.30 0.97
CA THR A 246 -11.88 -0.87 1.85
C THR A 246 -13.29 -1.44 1.88
N ARG A 247 -13.52 -2.55 1.18
CA ARG A 247 -14.65 -3.43 1.43
C ARG A 247 -14.10 -4.64 2.19
N GLU A 248 -14.57 -4.85 3.42
CA GLU A 248 -14.22 -6.03 4.23
C GLU A 248 -12.70 -6.26 4.41
N GLY A 249 -11.95 -5.21 4.70
CA GLY A 249 -10.51 -5.33 5.01
C GLY A 249 -9.59 -5.54 3.80
N MET A 250 -10.11 -5.61 2.58
CA MET A 250 -9.31 -5.63 1.35
C MET A 250 -9.22 -4.23 0.74
N ILE A 251 -7.98 -3.73 0.54
CA ILE A 251 -7.73 -2.54 -0.27
C ILE A 251 -7.93 -2.95 -1.73
N THR A 252 -9.05 -2.55 -2.33
CA THR A 252 -9.23 -2.68 -3.78
C THR A 252 -8.76 -1.38 -4.43
N HIS A 253 -7.72 -1.46 -5.26
CA HIS A 253 -7.23 -0.33 -6.06
C HIS A 253 -8.04 -0.26 -7.36
N TYR A 254 -8.88 0.75 -7.52
CA TYR A 254 -9.46 1.07 -8.83
C TYR A 254 -8.69 2.23 -9.44
N ILE A 255 -8.03 2.02 -10.58
CA ILE A 255 -7.45 3.12 -11.35
C ILE A 255 -8.62 3.93 -11.93
N MET A 256 -8.90 5.10 -11.34
CA MET A 256 -9.65 6.15 -12.02
C MET A 256 -8.67 6.93 -12.88
N MET A 257 -8.67 6.64 -14.18
CA MET A 257 -8.13 7.57 -15.15
C MET A 257 -9.15 8.70 -15.35
N SER A 258 -9.08 9.73 -14.50
CA SER A 258 -9.71 11.00 -14.83
C SER A 258 -8.95 11.59 -16.03
N ASN A 259 -9.58 11.54 -17.20
CA ASN A 259 -9.16 12.31 -18.38
C ASN A 259 -9.27 13.80 -18.04
N ILE A 260 -8.24 14.34 -17.40
CA ILE A 260 -8.02 15.78 -17.33
C ILE A 260 -6.77 16.01 -18.18
N LEU A 261 -7.04 16.19 -19.47
CA LEU A 261 -6.13 16.80 -20.44
C LEU A 261 -6.08 18.30 -20.19
#